data_AF-A0A966MVD2-F1
#
_entry.id   AF-A0A966MVD2-F1
#
_cell.length_a   1.000
_cell.length_b   1.000
_cell.length_c   1.000
_cell.angle_alpha   90.00
_cell.angle_beta   90.00
_cell.angle_gamma   90.00
#
_symmetry.space_group_name_H-M   'P 1'
#
loop_
_entity.id
_entity.type
_entity.pdbx_description
1 polymer ?
#
loop_
_entity_poly.entity_id
_entity_poly.type
_entity_poly.pdbx_seq_one_letter_code
_entity_poly.pdbx_strand_id
1 'polypeptide(L)'
;ALTDRLRAVVARTFAPDTLIDLRPTMGGEDFSAYQQRAPGVFAFVGAGNTDAGIVHPHHHPRFEIDERSLSLGLRYLTAATLELLSVR
;
A
#
# COMPACT_ATOMS: atom_id res chain seq x y z
N ALA A 1 12.44 -3.16 10.58
CA ALA A 1 12.28 -1.98 11.47
C ALA A 1 11.15 -1.06 11.02
N LEU A 2 11.30 -0.25 9.95
CA LEU A 2 10.23 0.66 9.50
C LEU A 2 9.05 -0.09 8.85
N THR A 3 9.32 -1.10 8.03
CA THR A 3 8.27 -1.96 7.46
C THR A 3 7.43 -2.63 8.54
N ASP A 4 8.07 -3.26 9.53
CA ASP A 4 7.36 -3.93 10.65
C ASP A 4 6.50 -2.95 11.45
N ARG A 5 7.02 -1.73 11.66
CA ARG A 5 6.29 -0.66 12.32
C ARG A 5 5.02 -0.26 11.54
N LEU A 6 5.13 -0.08 10.22
CA LEU A 6 3.96 0.23 9.39
C LEU A 6 3.01 -0.97 9.22
N ARG A 7 3.50 -2.21 9.27
CA ARG A 7 2.65 -3.41 9.37
C ARG A 7 1.81 -3.40 10.65
N ALA A 8 2.39 -3.00 11.79
CA ALA A 8 1.65 -2.86 13.04
C ALA A 8 0.58 -1.75 12.96
N VAL A 9 0.83 -0.66 12.23
CA VAL A 9 -0.22 0.34 11.95
C VAL A 9 -1.39 -0.29 11.21
N VAL A 10 -1.11 -1.08 10.17
CA VAL A 10 -2.17 -1.76 9.41
C VAL A 10 -2.98 -2.69 10.32
N ALA A 11 -2.31 -3.52 11.13
CA ALA A 11 -2.96 -4.47 12.04
C ALA A 11 -3.88 -3.80 13.08
N ARG A 12 -3.59 -2.57 13.51
CA ARG A 12 -4.43 -1.81 14.46
C ARG A 12 -5.55 -1.02 13.80
N THR A 13 -5.40 -0.66 12.53
CA THR A 13 -6.27 0.31 11.84
C THR A 13 -7.31 -0.36 10.94
N PHE A 14 -7.01 -1.57 10.47
CA PHE A 14 -7.83 -2.29 9.50
C PHE A 14 -8.21 -3.69 10.02
N ALA A 15 -9.11 -4.36 9.29
CA ALA A 15 -9.56 -5.71 9.63
C ALA A 15 -8.38 -6.72 9.57
N PRO A 16 -8.42 -7.80 10.37
CA PRO A 16 -7.31 -8.76 10.53
C PRO A 16 -6.70 -9.31 9.23
N ASP A 17 -7.49 -9.41 8.15
CA ASP A 17 -7.06 -9.99 6.87
C ASP A 17 -6.67 -8.94 5.80
N THR A 18 -6.56 -7.67 6.18
CA THR A 18 -6.23 -6.59 5.23
C THR A 18 -4.77 -6.63 4.78
N LEU A 19 -3.87 -7.11 5.63
CA LEU A 19 -2.44 -7.15 5.34
C LEU A 19 -2.10 -8.44 4.58
N ILE A 20 -1.58 -8.28 3.37
CA ILE A 20 -1.18 -9.39 2.51
C ILE A 20 0.33 -9.35 2.30
N ASP A 21 0.99 -10.49 2.47
CA ASP A 21 2.41 -10.64 2.15
C ASP A 21 2.61 -10.76 0.64
N LEU A 22 3.24 -9.74 0.07
CA LEU A 22 3.57 -9.69 -1.35
C LEU A 22 4.96 -10.25 -1.59
N ARG A 23 5.09 -11.13 -2.58
CA ARG A 23 6.41 -11.53 -3.09
C ARG A 23 7.08 -10.35 -3.82
N PRO A 24 8.41 -10.25 -3.82
CA PRO A 24 9.12 -9.26 -4.62
C PRO A 24 8.67 -9.31 -6.08
N THR A 25 8.52 -8.14 -6.70
CA THR A 25 8.16 -8.01 -8.11
C THR A 25 9.39 -7.60 -8.93
N MET A 26 9.36 -7.88 -10.23
CA MET A 26 10.39 -7.42 -11.18
C MET A 26 10.04 -6.05 -11.81
N GLY A 27 9.06 -5.33 -11.26
CA GLY A 27 8.67 -4.01 -11.75
C GLY A 27 9.75 -2.96 -11.50
N GLY A 28 9.95 -2.06 -12.45
CA GLY A 28 10.80 -0.88 -12.26
C GLY A 28 10.02 0.24 -11.59
N GLU A 29 10.51 0.75 -10.47
CA GLU A 29 9.89 1.82 -9.68
C GLU A 29 10.96 2.81 -9.21
N ASP A 30 10.77 4.09 -9.54
CA ASP A 30 11.75 5.15 -9.26
C ASP A 30 11.71 5.60 -7.79
N PHE A 31 10.69 5.19 -7.03
CA PHE A 31 10.62 5.40 -5.59
C PHE A 31 11.87 4.88 -4.85
N SER A 32 12.52 3.86 -5.43
CA SER A 32 13.80 3.32 -4.96
C SER A 32 14.88 4.40 -4.78
N ALA A 33 14.87 5.47 -5.59
CA ALA A 33 15.80 6.59 -5.47
C ALA A 33 15.63 7.36 -4.15
N TYR A 34 14.40 7.52 -3.63
CA TYR A 34 14.16 8.11 -2.31
C TYR A 34 14.68 7.20 -1.19
N GLN A 35 14.49 5.89 -1.34
CA GLN A 35 14.95 4.90 -0.35
C GLN A 35 16.49 4.80 -0.26
N GLN A 36 17.23 5.27 -1.26
CA GLN A 36 18.69 5.44 -1.17
C GLN A 36 19.11 6.61 -0.25
N ARG A 37 18.19 7.51 0.10
CA ARG A 37 18.48 8.74 0.87
C ARG A 37 17.86 8.75 2.26
N ALA A 38 16.77 8.02 2.47
CA ALA A 38 16.13 7.89 3.77
C ALA A 38 15.47 6.52 3.92
N PRO A 39 15.31 6.01 5.15
CA PRO A 39 14.48 4.84 5.39
C PRO A 39 13.06 5.07 4.86
N GLY A 40 12.59 4.20 3.98
CA GLY A 40 11.27 4.30 3.38
C GLY A 40 10.63 2.93 3.18
N VAL A 41 9.30 2.92 3.06
CA VAL A 41 8.50 1.72 2.78
C VAL A 41 7.63 2.02 1.57
N PHE A 42 7.73 1.16 0.56
CA PHE A 42 6.79 1.13 -0.54
C PHE A 42 5.73 0.06 -0.25
N ALA A 43 4.46 0.43 -0.33
CA ALA A 43 3.33 -0.43 -0.02
C ALA A 43 2.30 -0.36 -1.14
N PHE A 44 1.64 -1.48 -1.42
CA PHE A 44 0.56 -1.56 -2.39
C PHE A 44 -0.79 -1.48 -1.69
N VAL A 45 -1.72 -0.76 -2.30
CA VAL A 45 -3.14 -0.76 -1.91
C VAL A 45 -3.89 -1.61 -2.92
N GLY A 46 -4.56 -2.66 -2.45
CA GLY A 46 -5.35 -3.53 -3.30
C GLY A 46 -6.51 -2.77 -3.95
N ALA A 47 -6.57 -2.79 -5.28
CA ALA A 47 -7.59 -2.09 -6.07
C ALA A 47 -8.30 -2.99 -7.10
N GLY A 48 -8.00 -4.29 -7.11
CA GLY A 48 -8.70 -5.26 -7.94
C GLY A 48 -10.00 -5.75 -7.29
N ASN A 49 -10.97 -6.15 -8.11
CA ASN A 49 -12.25 -6.69 -7.67
C ASN A 49 -12.78 -7.69 -8.70
N THR A 50 -12.67 -8.98 -8.41
CA THR A 50 -13.11 -10.06 -9.30
C THR A 50 -14.62 -10.06 -9.53
N ASP A 51 -15.40 -9.73 -8.50
CA ASP A 51 -16.86 -9.75 -8.55
C ASP A 51 -17.39 -8.63 -9.46
N ALA A 52 -16.66 -7.52 -9.55
CA ALA A 52 -16.95 -6.40 -10.45
C ALA A 52 -16.21 -6.48 -11.80
N GLY A 53 -15.44 -7.55 -12.07
CA GLY A 53 -14.67 -7.69 -13.31
C GLY A 53 -13.43 -6.79 -13.42
N ILE A 54 -13.01 -6.15 -12.33
CA ILE A 54 -11.83 -5.29 -12.25
C ILE A 54 -10.59 -6.17 -12.03
N VAL A 55 -10.12 -6.78 -13.11
CA VAL A 55 -9.08 -7.83 -13.08
C VAL A 55 -7.88 -7.54 -14.00
N HIS A 56 -7.94 -6.46 -14.77
CA HIS A 56 -6.89 -6.12 -15.73
C HIS A 56 -5.71 -5.43 -15.04
N PRO A 57 -4.46 -5.81 -15.38
CA PRO A 57 -3.28 -5.28 -14.71
C PRO A 57 -2.99 -3.83 -15.14
N HIS A 58 -2.09 -3.17 -14.40
CA HIS A 58 -1.47 -1.93 -14.84
C HIS A 58 -0.95 -2.04 -16.29
N HIS A 59 -1.03 -0.94 -17.05
CA HIS A 59 -0.67 -0.83 -18.47
C HIS A 59 -1.57 -1.57 -19.47
N HIS A 60 -2.63 -2.25 -19.02
CA HIS A 60 -3.62 -2.84 -19.94
C HIS A 60 -4.63 -1.78 -20.44
N PRO A 61 -5.12 -1.79 -21.70
CA PRO A 61 -6.11 -0.82 -22.21
C PRO A 61 -7.48 -0.82 -21.51
N ARG A 62 -7.76 -1.88 -20.75
CA ARG A 62 -8.96 -2.06 -19.93
C ARG A 62 -8.64 -1.96 -18.44
N PHE A 63 -7.49 -1.39 -18.09
CA PHE A 63 -7.15 -1.15 -16.69
C PHE A 63 -8.24 -0.29 -16.05
N GLU A 64 -8.64 -0.71 -14.86
CA GLU A 64 -9.62 -0.04 -14.03
C GLU A 64 -9.27 -0.34 -12.57
N ILE A 65 -9.80 0.46 -11.64
CA ILE A 65 -9.65 0.28 -10.21
C ILE A 65 -10.99 0.22 -9.50
N ASP A 66 -11.04 -0.51 -8.39
CA ASP A 66 -12.09 -0.36 -7.41
C ASP A 66 -11.84 0.91 -6.59
N GLU A 67 -12.66 1.95 -6.77
CA GLU A 67 -12.49 3.25 -6.13
C GLU A 67 -12.55 3.20 -4.58
N ARG A 68 -13.08 2.12 -3.99
CA ARG A 68 -13.00 1.90 -2.53
C ARG A 68 -11.55 1.85 -2.05
N SER A 69 -10.60 1.51 -2.92
CA SER A 69 -9.17 1.55 -2.66
C SER A 69 -8.64 2.96 -2.36
N LEU A 70 -9.28 4.02 -2.89
CA LEU A 70 -8.88 5.40 -2.62
C LEU A 70 -9.08 5.75 -1.13
N SER A 71 -10.22 5.35 -0.57
CA SER A 71 -10.50 5.52 0.86
C SER A 71 -9.55 4.67 1.72
N LEU A 72 -9.25 3.45 1.28
CA LEU A 72 -8.29 2.57 1.97
C LEU A 72 -6.89 3.19 2.01
N GLY A 73 -6.41 3.70 0.87
CA GLY A 73 -5.12 4.37 0.74
C GLY A 73 -5.04 5.64 1.58
N LEU A 74 -6.07 6.49 1.56
CA LEU A 74 -6.13 7.69 2.40
C LEU A 74 -6.02 7.35 3.89
N ARG A 75 -6.81 6.37 4.36
CA ARG A 75 -6.78 5.93 5.75
C ARG A 75 -5.40 5.40 6.15
N TYR A 76 -4.76 4.64 5.27
CA TYR A 76 -3.42 4.11 5.53
C TYR A 76 -2.38 5.23 5.64
N LEU A 77 -2.35 6.15 4.67
CA LEU A 77 -1.42 7.27 4.68
C LEU A 77 -1.62 8.14 5.92
N THR A 78 -2.85 8.48 6.28
CA THR A 78 -3.13 9.24 7.51
C THR A 78 -2.65 8.51 8.76
N ALA A 79 -2.97 7.23 8.93
CA ALA A 79 -2.54 6.46 10.10
C ALA A 79 -1.02 6.31 10.17
N ALA A 80 -0.36 6.07 9.04
CA ALA A 80 1.09 5.99 8.94
C ALA A 80 1.75 7.33 9.28
N THR A 81 1.25 8.45 8.75
CA THR A 81 1.76 9.79 9.08
C THR A 81 1.63 10.09 10.56
N LEU A 82 0.46 9.83 11.16
CA LEU A 82 0.25 10.06 12.59
C LEU A 82 1.19 9.21 13.46
N GLU A 83 1.36 7.94 13.13
CA GLU A 83 2.33 7.07 13.82
C GLU A 83 3.76 7.62 13.70
N LEU A 84 4.18 7.99 12.49
CA LEU A 84 5.56 8.47 12.27
C LEU A 84 5.83 9.81 12.95
N LEU A 85 4.83 10.69 13.05
CA LEU A 85 4.94 11.99 13.73
C LEU A 85 4.68 11.92 15.24
N SER A 86 4.03 10.87 15.76
CA SER A 86 3.76 10.74 17.20
C SER A 86 5.00 10.38 18.01
N VAL A 87 6.12 10.05 17.36
CA VAL A 87 7.40 9.81 18.03
C VAL A 87 8.10 11.15 18.23
N ARG A 88 8.08 11.62 19.48
CA ARG A 88 9.06 12.59 20.00
C ARG A 88 10.27 11.83 20.55
#